data_AF-A0A7C6TB85-F1
#
_entry.id   AF-A0A7C6TB85-F1
#
_cell.length_a   1.000
_cell.length_b   1.000
_cell.length_c   1.000
_cell.angle_alpha   90.00
_cell.angle_beta   90.00
_cell.angle_gamma   90.00
#
_symmetry.space_group_name_H-M   'P 1'
#
loop_
_entity.id
_entity.type
_entity.pdbx_description
1 polymer ?
#
loop_
_entity_poly.entity_id
_entity_poly.type
_entity_poly.pdbx_seq_one_letter_code
_entity_poly.pdbx_strand_id
1 'polypeptide(L)' 'MHSLEYFAIIERDHTVQNPSSPEKIHLLANYCQVRHGLRVLDVGSGKGYLLCTWAKEWQIEGTGLEINPWF' A
#
# COMPACT_ATOMS: atom_id res chain seq x y z
N MET A 1 22.96 -12.05 4.70
CA MET A 1 21.91 -11.04 4.46
C MET A 1 20.75 -11.77 3.81
N HIS A 2 19.56 -11.72 4.40
CA HIS A 2 18.38 -12.25 3.73
C HIS A 2 18.09 -11.34 2.51
N SER A 3 17.73 -11.90 1.35
CA SER A 3 17.56 -11.12 0.13
C SER A 3 16.53 -9.98 0.26
N LEU A 4 15.54 -10.13 1.14
CA LEU A 4 14.48 -9.14 1.40
C LEU A 4 14.92 -8.02 2.37
N GLU A 5 15.91 -8.28 3.22
CA GLU A 5 16.44 -7.31 4.18
C GLU A 5 17.11 -6.13 3.47
N TYR A 6 17.78 -6.40 2.33
CA TYR A 6 18.35 -5.36 1.49
C TYR A 6 17.32 -4.29 1.10
N PHE A 7 16.13 -4.71 0.63
CA PHE A 7 15.05 -3.81 0.24
C PHE A 7 14.48 -3.04 1.43
N ALA A 8 14.37 -3.67 2.60
CA ALA A 8 13.94 -2.98 3.83
C ALA A 8 14.90 -1.83 4.21
N ILE A 9 16.19 -1.96 3.92
CA ILE A 9 17.19 -0.92 4.16
C ILE A 9 17.10 0.18 3.11
N ILE A 10 17.21 -0.18 1.82
CA ILE A 10 17.28 0.83 0.75
C ILE A 10 15.96 1.58 0.54
N GLU A 11 14.83 0.97 0.88
CA GLU A 11 13.51 1.58 0.74
C GLU A 11 12.96 2.15 2.05
N ARG A 12 13.78 2.23 3.12
CA ARG A 12 13.35 2.68 4.45
C ARG A 12 12.55 3.98 4.41
N ASP A 13 13.00 4.96 3.63
CA ASP A 13 12.40 6.29 3.56
C ASP A 13 11.38 6.43 2.42
N HIS A 14 11.12 5.38 1.64
CA HIS A 14 10.04 5.39 0.65
C HIS A 14 8.68 5.27 1.34
N THR A 15 7.84 6.28 1.14
CA THR A 15 6.42 6.22 1.50
C THR A 15 5.64 5.28 0.58
N VAL A 16 5.99 5.26 -0.71
CA VAL A 16 5.38 4.40 -1.74
C VAL A 16 6.51 3.63 -2.44
N GLN A 17 6.47 2.30 -2.39
CA GLN A 17 7.53 1.42 -2.92
C GLN A 17 7.35 1.07 -4.40
N ASN A 18 6.77 2.00 -5.15
CA ASN A 18 6.53 1.90 -6.58
C ASN A 18 6.76 3.27 -7.22
N PRO A 19 7.05 3.35 -8.54
CA PRO A 19 7.20 4.61 -9.27
C PRO A 19 5.84 5.30 -9.46
N SER A 20 5.24 5.70 -8.34
CA SER A 20 3.94 6.34 -8.21
C SER A 20 4.05 7.50 -7.23
N SER A 21 2.93 8.18 -6.99
CA SER A 21 2.85 9.27 -6.03
C SER A 21 1.55 9.16 -5.23
N PRO A 22 1.47 9.80 -4.05
CA PRO A 22 0.22 9.90 -3.29
C PRO A 22 -0.96 10.34 -4.16
N GLU A 23 -0.77 11.30 -5.05
CA GLU A 23 -1.82 11.84 -5.93
C GLU A 23 -2.29 10.79 -6.94
N LYS A 24 -1.37 9.98 -7.49
CA LYS A 24 -1.72 8.87 -8.39
C LYS A 24 -2.49 7.76 -7.65
N ILE A 25 -2.16 7.49 -6.39
CA ILE A 25 -2.87 6.50 -5.56
C ILE A 25 -4.28 7.00 -5.19
N HIS A 26 -4.42 8.30 -4.92
CA HIS A 26 -5.74 8.90 -4.70
C HIS A 26 -6.57 8.90 -6.00
N LEU A 27 -5.97 9.22 -7.15
CA LEU A 27 -6.64 9.12 -8.45
C LEU A 27 -7.09 7.69 -8.77
N LEU A 28 -6.29 6.69 -8.41
CA LEU A 28 -6.64 5.28 -8.56
C LEU A 28 -7.92 4.93 -7.79
N ALA A 29 -8.11 5.47 -6.58
CA ALA A 29 -9.33 5.23 -5.81
C ALA A 29 -10.59 5.67 -6.56
N ASN A 30 -10.51 6.81 -7.26
CA ASN A 30 -11.61 7.32 -8.09
C ASN A 30 -11.90 6.38 -9.26
N TYR A 31 -10.87 5.90 -9.96
CA TYR A 31 -11.03 4.94 -11.05
C TYR A 31 -11.60 3.60 -10.59
N CYS A 32 -11.21 3.15 -9.39
CA CYS A 32 -11.72 1.92 -8.78
C CYS A 32 -13.08 2.10 -8.09
N GLN A 33 -13.66 3.31 -8.09
CA GLN A 33 -14.93 3.63 -7.43
C GLN A 33 -14.93 3.20 -5.94
N VAL A 34 -13.82 3.47 -5.25
CA VAL A 34 -13.67 3.14 -3.83
C VAL A 34 -14.72 3.89 -3.02
N ARG A 35 -15.33 3.18 -2.06
CA ARG A 35 -16.46 3.68 -1.25
C ARG A 35 -16.45 3.07 0.14
N HIS A 36 -17.24 3.68 1.03
CA HIS A 36 -17.45 3.23 2.39
C HIS A 36 -17.74 1.72 2.49
N GLY A 37 -16.98 1.02 3.34
CA GLY A 37 -17.15 -0.40 3.63
C GLY A 37 -16.72 -1.33 2.49
N LEU A 38 -16.03 -0.83 1.46
CA LEU A 38 -15.49 -1.70 0.41
C LEU A 38 -14.40 -2.61 1.00
N ARG A 39 -14.39 -3.89 0.61
CA ARG A 39 -13.34 -4.84 1.02
C ARG A 39 -12.25 -4.89 -0.05
N VAL A 40 -11.00 -4.72 0.36
CA VAL A 40 -9.84 -4.64 -0.55
C VAL A 40 -8.77 -5.64 -0.14
N LEU A 41 -8.27 -6.42 -1.11
CA LEU A 41 -7.08 -7.26 -0.98
C LEU A 41 -5.95 -6.63 -1.78
N ASP A 42 -4.84 -6.31 -1.12
CA ASP A 42 -3.63 -5.76 -1.73
C ASP A 42 -2.50 -6.79 -1.67
N VAL A 43 -2.01 -7.24 -2.83
CA VAL A 43 -1.00 -8.31 -2.95
C VAL A 43 0.33 -7.70 -3.35
N GLY A 44 1.35 -7.88 -2.50
CA GLY A 44 2.58 -7.09 -2.57
C GLY A 44 2.35 -5.69 -2.01
N SER A 45 1.68 -5.62 -0.85
CA SER A 45 1.21 -4.35 -0.27
C SER A 45 2.34 -3.41 0.18
N GLY A 46 3.59 -3.89 0.22
CA GLY A 46 4.71 -3.14 0.77
C GLY A 46 4.39 -2.68 2.19
N LYS A 47 4.62 -1.39 2.48
CA LYS A 47 4.30 -0.75 3.78
C LYS A 47 2.81 -0.44 3.98
N GLY A 48 1.95 -0.89 3.05
CA GLY A 48 0.50 -0.74 3.14
C GLY A 48 -0.01 0.69 2.91
N TYR A 49 0.74 1.57 2.26
CA TYR A 49 0.36 2.98 2.08
C TYR A 49 -1.03 3.13 1.42
N LEU A 50 -1.32 2.35 0.37
CA LEU A 50 -2.61 2.38 -0.32
C LEU A 50 -3.75 1.99 0.63
N LEU A 51 -3.65 0.85 1.32
CA LEU A 51 -4.68 0.39 2.26
C LEU A 51 -4.88 1.39 3.42
N CYS A 52 -3.81 1.91 4.00
CA CYS A 52 -3.88 2.87 5.10
C CYS A 52 -4.55 4.19 4.68
N THR A 53 -4.17 4.74 3.52
CA THR A 53 -4.78 5.97 3.00
C THR A 53 -6.23 5.75 2.62
N TRP A 54 -6.55 4.64 1.95
CA TRP A 54 -7.91 4.35 1.54
C TRP A 54 -8.82 4.03 2.73
N ALA A 55 -8.31 3.36 3.77
CA ALA A 55 -9.05 3.11 5.00
C ALA A 55 -9.37 4.43 5.71
N LYS A 56 -8.41 5.37 5.73
CA LYS A 56 -8.64 6.69 6.33
C LYS A 56 -9.71 7.49 5.58
N GLU A 57 -9.61 7.56 4.25
CA GLU A 57 -10.46 8.44 3.42
C GLU A 57 -11.84 7.84 3.12
N TRP A 58 -11.89 6.54 2.81
CA TRP A 58 -13.13 5.87 2.42
C TRP A 58 -13.54 4.74 3.35
N GLN A 59 -12.88 4.53 4.50
CA GLN A 59 -13.30 3.52 5.49
C GLN A 59 -13.51 2.13 4.87
N ILE A 60 -12.54 1.73 4.04
CA ILE A 60 -12.48 0.37 3.50
C ILE A 60 -12.07 -0.63 4.59
N GLU A 61 -12.38 -1.90 4.36
CA GLU A 61 -11.77 -3.03 5.08
C GLU A 61 -10.66 -3.64 4.22
N GLY A 62 -9.41 -3.42 4.63
CA GLY A 62 -8.22 -3.85 3.88
C GLY A 62 -7.59 -5.14 4.42
N THR A 63 -7.06 -5.98 3.53
CA THR A 63 -6.10 -7.05 3.86
C THR A 63 -4.89 -6.91 2.95
N GLY A 64 -3.70 -6.74 3.55
CA GLY A 64 -2.43 -6.66 2.83
C GLY A 64 -1.67 -7.98 2.92
N LEU A 65 -1.10 -8.43 1.80
CA LEU A 65 -0.18 -9.55 1.74
C LEU A 65 1.20 -9.03 1.32
N GLU A 66 2.19 -9.25 2.18
CA GLU A 66 3.58 -8.86 1.92
C GLU A 66 4.51 -10.01 2.32
N ILE A 67 5.47 -10.33 1.45
CA ILE A 67 6.44 -11.42 1.68
C ILE A 67 7.61 -10.95 2.54
N ASN A 68 7.88 -9.65 2.55
CA ASN A 68 8.94 -9.05 3.34
C ASN A 68 8.43 -8.75 4.75
N PRO A 69 8.86 -9.49 5.78
CA PRO A 69 8.37 -9.30 7.15
C PRO A 69 8.85 -7.99 7.80
N TRP A 70 9.66 -7.20 7.09
CA TRP A 70 10.23 -5.93 7.56
C TRP A 70 9.48 -4.69 7.02
N PHE A 71 8.46 -4.88 6.18
CA PHE A 71 7.61 -3.79 5.66
C PHE A 71 6.31 -3.64 6.46
#